data_AF-A0A2V9MMP3-F1
#
_entry.id   AF-A0A2V9MMP3-F1
#
_cell.length_a   1.000
_cell.length_b   1.000
_cell.length_c   1.000
_cell.angle_alpha   90.00
_cell.angle_beta   90.00
_cell.angle_gamma   90.00
#
_symmetry.space_group_name_H-M   'P 1'
#
loop_
_entity.id
_entity.type
_entity.pdbx_description
1 polymer ?
#
loop_
_entity_poly.entity_id
_entity_poly.type
_entity_poly.pdbx_seq_one_letter_code
_entity_poly.pdbx_strand_id
1 'polypeptide(L)'
;MKRVLRPGLLSLLSLALLAQNPAGSSASEQNSILNLYDAFGYQRHGTVLDWGFSALIHYNGKTILFDTGNNADKFEHNVKALGVDLTQVDIAVLSHRHVDHISGFDYMLQVKPAVKAYLPADSALGAPTHFTISHDSKESLAGVPPEQLYFGGQSNSMD
;
A
#
# COMPACT_ATOMS: atom_id res chain seq x y z
N MET A 1 -26.07 7.70 82.87
CA MET A 1 -25.25 8.23 81.76
C MET A 1 -26.02 8.04 80.45
N LYS A 2 -25.72 8.87 79.45
CA LYS A 2 -26.63 9.47 78.47
C LYS A 2 -27.22 8.50 77.43
N ARG A 3 -28.49 8.74 77.06
CA ARG A 3 -29.22 8.16 75.92
C ARG A 3 -28.49 8.51 74.61
N VAL A 4 -28.27 7.52 73.75
CA VAL A 4 -27.77 7.73 72.38
C VAL A 4 -28.96 7.77 71.42
N LEU A 5 -29.18 8.94 70.81
CA LEU A 5 -30.13 9.15 69.71
C LEU A 5 -29.61 8.46 68.44
N ARG A 6 -30.50 7.75 67.73
CA ARG A 6 -30.29 7.33 66.34
C ARG A 6 -30.70 8.48 65.41
N PRO A 7 -29.88 8.91 64.44
CA PRO A 7 -30.36 9.78 63.38
C PRO A 7 -31.11 8.97 62.32
N GLY A 8 -32.30 9.45 62.00
CA GLY A 8 -33.21 8.89 61.00
C GLY A 8 -32.78 9.21 59.56
N LEU A 9 -33.13 8.24 58.72
CA LEU A 9 -33.13 8.13 57.28
C LEU A 9 -33.51 9.44 56.53
N LEU A 10 -32.61 9.99 55.71
CA LEU A 10 -32.98 10.90 54.62
C LEU A 10 -33.24 10.07 53.36
N SER A 11 -34.50 10.06 52.90
CA SER A 11 -34.90 9.48 51.62
C SER A 11 -34.52 10.44 50.48
N LEU A 12 -33.49 10.09 49.71
CA LEU A 12 -33.14 10.78 48.46
C LEU A 12 -33.92 10.17 47.30
N LEU A 13 -34.86 10.95 46.77
CA LEU A 13 -35.56 10.70 45.51
C LEU A 13 -34.51 10.54 44.40
N SER A 14 -34.35 9.32 43.90
CA SER A 14 -33.46 9.04 42.76
C SER A 14 -34.20 9.37 41.48
N LEU A 15 -33.92 10.54 40.90
CA LEU A 15 -34.39 10.91 39.56
C LEU A 15 -33.62 10.04 38.55
N ALA A 16 -34.25 8.98 38.06
CA ALA A 16 -33.70 8.15 37.00
C ALA A 16 -33.65 8.97 35.70
N LEU A 17 -32.47 9.51 35.39
CA LEU A 17 -32.18 10.11 34.10
C LEU A 17 -32.05 8.97 33.08
N LEU A 18 -33.08 8.80 32.24
CA LEU A 18 -33.01 7.97 31.04
C LEU A 18 -31.92 8.53 30.14
N ALA A 19 -30.72 7.97 30.23
CA ALA A 19 -29.69 8.15 29.23
C ALA A 19 -30.21 7.55 27.93
N GLN A 20 -30.66 8.40 27.02
CA GLN A 20 -30.86 8.03 25.64
C GLN A 20 -29.48 7.63 25.10
N ASN A 21 -29.29 6.34 24.82
CA ASN A 21 -28.19 5.87 24.00
C ASN A 21 -28.51 6.24 22.55
N PRO A 22 -27.81 7.19 21.90
CA PRO A 22 -27.76 7.16 20.46
C PRO A 22 -26.88 5.97 20.09
N ALA A 23 -27.53 4.84 19.78
CA ALA A 23 -26.92 3.84 18.93
C ALA A 23 -26.49 4.53 17.63
N GLY A 24 -25.21 4.44 17.29
CA GLY A 24 -24.67 5.01 16.05
C GLY A 24 -23.40 5.85 16.18
N SER A 25 -22.45 5.47 17.05
CA SER A 25 -21.06 5.86 16.78
C SER A 25 -20.52 4.85 15.79
N SER A 26 -20.68 5.12 14.48
CA SER A 26 -19.75 4.55 13.52
C SER A 26 -18.39 5.10 13.91
N ALA A 27 -17.54 4.27 14.52
CA ALA A 27 -16.13 4.61 14.67
C ALA A 27 -15.67 5.15 13.33
N SER A 28 -15.19 6.40 13.28
CA SER A 28 -14.64 6.94 12.05
C SER A 28 -13.57 5.95 11.60
N GLU A 29 -13.74 5.36 10.42
CA GLU A 29 -12.75 4.54 9.73
C GLU A 29 -11.43 5.33 9.72
N GLN A 30 -10.56 5.08 10.69
CA GLN A 30 -9.39 5.92 10.90
C GLN A 30 -8.36 5.58 9.84
N ASN A 31 -8.09 6.56 8.98
CA ASN A 31 -7.08 6.41 7.96
C ASN A 31 -5.70 6.23 8.62
N SER A 32 -4.91 5.27 8.13
CA SER A 32 -3.58 4.98 8.65
C SER A 32 -2.64 4.49 7.56
N ILE A 33 -1.34 4.65 7.80
CA ILE A 33 -0.28 4.10 6.96
C ILE A 33 0.67 3.36 7.88
N LEU A 34 0.85 2.07 7.61
CA LEU A 34 1.85 1.22 8.24
C LEU A 34 2.95 0.95 7.22
N ASN A 35 4.19 1.30 7.57
CA ASN A 35 5.34 0.96 6.76
C ASN A 35 5.69 -0.53 6.96
N LEU A 36 5.75 -1.28 5.85
CA LEU A 36 6.06 -2.70 5.84
C LEU A 36 7.50 -2.99 5.43
N TYR A 37 8.14 -2.08 4.69
CA TYR A 37 9.43 -2.33 4.07
C TYR A 37 10.14 -1.01 3.75
N ASP A 38 11.34 -0.83 4.26
CA ASP A 38 12.18 0.33 4.01
C ASP A 38 13.67 0.06 4.28
N ALA A 39 14.50 1.08 4.05
CA ALA A 39 15.93 1.07 4.28
C ALA A 39 16.39 1.79 5.56
N PHE A 40 15.48 2.34 6.36
CA PHE A 40 15.82 3.32 7.42
C PHE A 40 14.98 3.27 8.69
N GLY A 41 13.84 2.59 8.67
CA GLY A 41 13.08 2.25 9.85
C GLY A 41 13.99 1.47 10.80
N TYR A 42 13.96 1.79 12.09
CA TYR A 42 14.56 0.88 13.07
C TYR A 42 13.86 -0.47 12.99
N GLN A 43 14.57 -1.57 13.29
CA GLN A 43 14.05 -2.96 13.38
C GLN A 43 12.98 -3.11 14.48
N ARG A 44 11.89 -2.36 14.38
CA ARG A 44 10.75 -2.43 15.27
C ARG A 44 10.07 -3.76 15.05
N HIS A 45 9.73 -4.43 16.15
CA HIS A 45 8.92 -5.66 16.13
C HIS A 45 9.52 -6.80 15.29
N GLY A 46 10.85 -6.83 15.11
CA GLY A 46 11.54 -7.93 14.43
C GLY A 46 11.56 -7.82 12.90
N THR A 47 11.22 -6.66 12.32
CA THR A 47 11.39 -6.43 10.88
C THR A 47 12.87 -6.39 10.47
N VAL A 48 13.11 -6.69 9.19
CA VAL A 48 14.41 -6.58 8.53
C VAL A 48 14.40 -5.43 7.53
N LEU A 49 15.57 -4.81 7.34
CA LEU A 49 15.76 -3.69 6.42
C LEU A 49 16.29 -4.16 5.08
N ASP A 50 15.95 -3.40 4.04
CA ASP A 50 16.49 -3.58 2.70
C ASP A 50 16.23 -2.33 1.85
N TRP A 51 16.89 -2.23 0.70
CA TRP A 51 16.54 -1.22 -0.29
C TRP A 51 15.12 -1.46 -0.82
N GLY A 52 14.29 -0.42 -0.96
CA GLY A 52 12.93 -0.50 -1.49
C GLY A 52 11.85 0.06 -0.55
N PHE A 53 10.59 -0.07 -0.97
CA PHE A 53 9.45 0.46 -0.20
C PHE A 53 8.21 -0.43 -0.26
N SER A 54 7.46 -0.48 0.84
CA SER A 54 6.09 -1.01 0.89
C SER A 54 5.32 -0.44 2.06
N ALA A 55 4.02 -0.20 1.88
CA ALA A 55 3.13 0.23 2.95
C ALA A 55 1.76 -0.44 2.89
N LEU A 56 1.18 -0.69 4.06
CA LEU A 56 -0.22 -1.03 4.23
C LEU A 56 -1.00 0.22 4.60
N ILE A 57 -1.95 0.61 3.77
CA ILE A 57 -2.73 1.83 3.92
C ILE A 57 -4.16 1.43 4.24
N HIS A 58 -4.71 1.96 5.33
CA HIS A 58 -6.14 1.94 5.58
C HIS A 58 -6.70 3.30 5.18
N TYR A 59 -7.63 3.30 4.23
CA TYR A 59 -8.23 4.53 3.74
C TYR A 59 -9.70 4.31 3.37
N ASN A 60 -10.60 5.07 3.99
CA ASN A 60 -12.05 5.01 3.72
C ASN A 60 -12.62 3.58 3.71
N GLY A 61 -12.29 2.75 4.71
CA GLY A 61 -12.75 1.36 4.79
C GLY A 61 -12.19 0.44 3.72
N LYS A 62 -11.00 0.74 3.20
CA LYS A 62 -10.23 -0.14 2.31
C LYS A 62 -8.85 -0.39 2.90
N THR A 63 -8.40 -1.64 2.81
CA THR A 63 -7.01 -2.03 3.08
C THR A 63 -6.27 -2.14 1.75
N ILE A 64 -5.28 -1.27 1.57
CA ILE A 64 -4.52 -1.12 0.33
C ILE A 64 -3.06 -1.51 0.61
N LEU A 65 -2.52 -2.46 -0.16
CA LEU A 65 -1.09 -2.74 -0.20
C LEU A 65 -0.47 -1.87 -1.30
N PHE A 66 0.49 -1.02 -0.93
CA PHE A 66 1.20 -0.16 -1.87
C PHE A 66 2.68 -0.57 -1.94
N ASP A 67 3.11 -1.04 -3.11
CA ASP A 67 4.42 -1.66 -3.36
C ASP A 67 4.72 -2.83 -2.41
N THR A 68 5.84 -3.52 -2.64
CA THR A 68 6.20 -4.79 -1.98
C THR A 68 7.71 -4.97 -1.78
N GLY A 69 8.51 -3.91 -1.92
CA GLY A 69 9.95 -3.96 -1.68
C GLY A 69 10.74 -4.76 -2.73
N ASN A 70 12.00 -5.03 -2.38
CA ASN A 70 13.03 -5.59 -3.25
C ASN A 70 13.21 -7.11 -3.15
N ASN A 71 12.67 -7.75 -2.11
CA ASN A 71 12.84 -9.17 -1.89
C ASN A 71 11.60 -9.79 -1.25
N ALA A 72 11.05 -10.84 -1.88
CA ALA A 72 9.82 -11.48 -1.43
C ALA A 72 9.93 -12.09 -0.03
N ASP A 73 11.04 -12.76 0.29
CA ASP A 73 11.23 -13.42 1.60
C ASP A 73 11.34 -12.38 2.73
N LYS A 74 12.04 -11.28 2.49
CA LYS A 74 12.12 -10.17 3.45
C LYS A 74 10.77 -9.48 3.64
N PHE A 75 10.01 -9.31 2.55
CA PHE A 75 8.67 -8.74 2.60
C PHE A 75 7.72 -9.64 3.39
N GLU A 76 7.71 -10.94 3.10
CA GLU A 76 6.99 -11.96 3.87
C GLU A 76 7.35 -11.91 5.36
N HIS A 77 8.65 -11.88 5.67
CA HIS A 77 9.13 -11.79 7.04
C HIS A 77 8.57 -10.56 7.76
N ASN A 78 8.64 -9.38 7.14
CA ASN A 78 8.15 -8.14 7.75
C ASN A 78 6.63 -8.14 7.94
N VAL A 79 5.87 -8.60 6.95
CA VAL A 79 4.41 -8.75 7.03
C VAL A 79 4.03 -9.63 8.22
N LYS A 80 4.69 -10.79 8.37
CA LYS A 80 4.47 -11.71 9.49
C LYS A 80 4.88 -11.10 10.84
N ALA A 81 6.04 -10.44 10.89
CA ALA A 81 6.55 -9.78 12.10
C ALA A 81 5.62 -8.67 12.61
N LEU A 82 4.96 -7.96 11.69
CA LEU A 82 4.00 -6.90 12.00
C LEU A 82 2.57 -7.41 12.22
N GLY A 83 2.33 -8.72 12.12
CA GLY A 83 1.01 -9.32 12.32
C GLY A 83 -0.01 -8.93 11.24
N VAL A 84 0.46 -8.60 10.03
CA VAL A 84 -0.40 -8.19 8.91
C VAL A 84 -0.95 -9.42 8.20
N ASP A 85 -2.27 -9.46 8.04
CA ASP A 85 -2.97 -10.47 7.23
C ASP A 85 -3.24 -9.94 5.82
N LEU A 86 -2.42 -10.38 4.84
CA LEU A 86 -2.57 -9.96 3.45
C LEU A 86 -3.85 -10.49 2.79
N THR A 87 -4.54 -11.50 3.37
CA THR A 87 -5.82 -11.96 2.82
C THR A 87 -6.91 -10.88 2.90
N GLN A 88 -6.78 -9.96 3.85
CA GLN A 88 -7.68 -8.81 4.05
C GLN A 88 -7.41 -7.64 3.10
N VAL A 89 -6.33 -7.66 2.32
CA VAL A 89 -6.03 -6.60 1.35
C VAL A 89 -7.12 -6.54 0.28
N ASP A 90 -7.82 -5.41 0.20
CA ASP A 90 -8.83 -5.17 -0.84
C ASP A 90 -8.18 -4.88 -2.19
N ILE A 91 -7.09 -4.12 -2.18
CA ILE A 91 -6.43 -3.58 -3.36
C ILE A 91 -4.91 -3.65 -3.20
N ALA A 92 -4.20 -4.15 -4.21
CA ALA A 92 -2.77 -3.98 -4.35
C ALA A 92 -2.46 -2.92 -5.42
N VAL A 93 -1.53 -2.02 -5.14
CA VAL A 93 -1.09 -0.97 -6.06
C VAL A 93 0.42 -1.08 -6.23
N LEU A 94 0.88 -1.07 -7.48
CA LEU A 94 2.29 -0.93 -7.82
C LEU A 94 2.53 0.49 -8.34
N SER A 95 3.51 1.19 -7.78
CA SER A 95 3.89 2.53 -8.22
C SER A 95 4.58 2.52 -9.59
N HIS A 96 5.58 1.65 -9.75
CA HIS A 96 6.36 1.44 -10.97
C HIS A 96 7.14 0.11 -10.93
N ARG A 97 7.64 -0.35 -12.09
CA ARG A 97 8.21 -1.71 -12.24
C ARG A 97 9.68 -1.88 -11.86
N HIS A 98 10.20 -1.08 -10.93
CA HIS A 98 11.54 -1.36 -10.42
C HIS A 98 11.49 -2.47 -9.38
N VAL A 99 12.57 -3.26 -9.36
CA VAL A 99 12.70 -4.47 -8.54
C VAL A 99 12.43 -4.18 -7.08
N ASP A 100 12.85 -3.01 -6.61
CA ASP A 100 12.71 -2.50 -5.24
C ASP A 100 11.30 -2.08 -4.84
N HIS A 101 10.34 -2.22 -5.74
CA HIS A 101 8.91 -1.98 -5.51
C HIS A 101 8.06 -3.22 -5.78
N ILE A 102 8.46 -4.09 -6.73
CA ILE A 102 7.61 -5.16 -7.24
C ILE A 102 7.94 -6.55 -6.68
N SER A 103 9.14 -6.78 -6.14
CA SER A 103 9.61 -8.15 -5.92
C SER A 103 8.77 -8.96 -4.93
N GLY A 104 8.16 -8.32 -3.93
CA GLY A 104 7.27 -9.02 -2.99
C GLY A 104 5.86 -9.31 -3.52
N PHE A 105 5.51 -8.90 -4.75
CA PHE A 105 4.25 -9.29 -5.38
C PHE A 105 4.15 -10.81 -5.56
N ASP A 106 5.28 -11.51 -5.74
CA ASP A 106 5.29 -12.98 -5.82
C ASP A 106 4.69 -13.60 -4.57
N TYR A 107 5.08 -13.12 -3.38
CA TYR A 107 4.49 -13.56 -2.11
C TYR A 107 3.03 -13.12 -1.98
N MET A 108 2.70 -11.88 -2.34
CA MET A 108 1.31 -11.40 -2.31
C MET A 108 0.37 -12.28 -3.16
N LEU A 109 0.81 -12.67 -4.35
CA LEU A 109 0.04 -13.51 -5.28
C LEU A 109 -0.05 -14.97 -4.80
N GLN A 110 0.94 -15.46 -4.04
CA GLN A 110 0.81 -16.76 -3.36
C GLN A 110 -0.26 -16.72 -2.26
N VAL A 111 -0.31 -15.64 -1.47
CA VAL A 111 -1.28 -15.49 -0.36
C VAL A 111 -2.70 -15.21 -0.88
N LYS A 112 -2.84 -14.35 -1.90
CA LYS A 112 -4.13 -13.98 -2.49
C LYS A 112 -4.04 -13.92 -4.03
N PRO A 113 -4.16 -15.06 -4.73
CA PRO A 113 -3.99 -15.15 -6.18
C PRO A 113 -4.94 -14.28 -7.00
N ALA A 114 -6.11 -13.95 -6.45
CA ALA A 114 -7.14 -13.13 -7.09
C ALA A 114 -7.24 -11.71 -6.47
N VAL A 115 -6.14 -11.18 -5.91
CA VAL A 115 -6.12 -9.80 -5.41
C VAL A 115 -6.42 -8.82 -6.56
N LYS A 116 -7.25 -7.82 -6.28
CA LYS A 116 -7.47 -6.73 -7.22
C LYS A 116 -6.21 -5.86 -7.27
N ALA A 117 -5.50 -5.87 -8.39
CA ALA A 117 -4.26 -5.13 -8.57
C ALA A 117 -4.44 -3.95 -9.54
N TYR A 118 -3.83 -2.81 -9.21
CA TYR A 118 -3.64 -1.67 -10.12
C TYR A 118 -2.15 -1.50 -10.36
N LEU A 119 -1.74 -1.72 -11.60
CA LEU A 119 -0.36 -1.62 -12.06
C LEU A 119 -0.26 -0.53 -13.14
N PRO A 120 0.88 0.15 -13.30
CA PRO A 120 1.06 1.09 -14.39
C PRO A 120 1.02 0.38 -15.73
N ALA A 121 0.65 1.11 -16.78
CA ALA A 121 0.78 0.65 -18.16
C ALA A 121 2.25 0.62 -18.58
N ASP A 122 3.00 -0.36 -18.06
CA ASP A 122 4.42 -0.57 -18.33
C ASP A 122 4.63 -1.77 -19.26
N SER A 123 5.50 -1.59 -20.26
CA SER A 123 5.86 -2.62 -21.23
C SER A 123 6.36 -3.93 -20.60
N ALA A 124 7.16 -3.89 -19.52
CA ALA A 124 7.65 -5.11 -18.90
C ALA A 124 6.58 -5.81 -18.04
N LEU A 125 5.46 -5.15 -17.80
CA LEU A 125 4.25 -5.73 -17.20
C LEU A 125 3.22 -6.15 -18.27
N GLY A 126 3.60 -6.13 -19.55
CA GLY A 126 2.77 -6.56 -20.67
C GLY A 126 1.85 -5.49 -21.25
N ALA A 127 1.98 -4.23 -20.84
CA ALA A 127 1.24 -3.14 -21.48
C ALA A 127 1.77 -2.87 -22.90
N PRO A 128 0.91 -2.44 -23.84
CA PRO A 128 1.35 -2.02 -25.17
C PRO A 128 2.42 -0.93 -25.06
N THR A 129 3.55 -1.14 -25.73
CA THR A 129 4.60 -0.12 -25.79
C THR A 129 4.28 0.85 -26.91
N HIS A 130 4.10 2.12 -26.56
CA HIS A 130 3.95 3.19 -27.54
C HIS A 130 5.29 3.93 -27.66
N PHE A 131 6.08 3.60 -28.68
CA PHE A 131 7.25 4.38 -29.03
C PHE A 131 6.80 5.59 -29.85
N THR A 132 6.66 6.74 -29.19
CA THR A 132 6.41 8.01 -29.86
C THR A 132 7.75 8.69 -30.13
N ILE A 133 8.39 8.38 -31.26
CA ILE A 133 9.48 9.24 -31.79
C ILE A 133 8.78 10.45 -32.42
N SER A 134 8.39 11.41 -31.56
CA SER A 134 7.40 12.46 -31.85
C SER A 134 6.10 11.95 -32.48
N HIS A 135 5.10 12.81 -32.57
CA HIS A 135 4.06 12.56 -33.57
C HIS A 135 4.76 12.42 -34.92
N ASP A 136 4.54 11.29 -35.57
CA ASP A 136 5.17 10.88 -36.82
C ASP A 136 6.71 10.90 -36.81
N SER A 137 7.32 9.75 -36.48
CA SER A 137 8.78 9.54 -36.55
C SER A 137 9.41 9.94 -37.90
N LYS A 138 8.62 9.99 -38.97
CA LYS A 138 9.06 10.50 -40.27
C LYS A 138 9.18 12.02 -40.32
N GLU A 139 8.34 12.76 -39.59
CA GLU A 139 8.37 14.23 -39.53
C GLU A 139 9.48 14.75 -38.61
N SER A 140 9.70 14.14 -37.44
CA SER A 140 10.80 14.56 -36.55
C SER A 140 12.18 14.24 -37.09
N LEU A 141 12.29 13.21 -37.93
CA LEU A 141 13.54 12.79 -38.56
C LEU A 141 13.65 13.26 -40.01
N ALA A 142 12.68 14.04 -40.51
CA ALA A 142 12.73 14.61 -41.84
C ALA A 142 13.96 15.52 -42.00
N GLY A 143 14.82 15.21 -42.96
CA GLY A 143 16.04 15.97 -43.23
C GLY A 143 17.25 15.56 -42.39
N VAL A 144 17.12 14.59 -41.49
CA VAL A 144 18.27 13.99 -40.79
C VAL A 144 18.96 13.00 -41.74
N PRO A 145 20.26 13.17 -42.03
CA PRO A 145 20.98 12.25 -42.92
C PRO A 145 21.05 10.82 -42.35
N PRO A 146 21.02 9.77 -43.21
CA PRO A 146 21.07 8.38 -42.76
C PRO A 146 22.23 8.05 -41.82
N GLU A 147 23.41 8.66 -42.01
CA GLU A 147 24.59 8.49 -41.16
C GLU A 147 24.43 9.02 -39.71
N GLN A 148 23.43 9.86 -39.47
CA GLN A 148 23.05 10.33 -38.13
C GLN A 148 21.91 9.48 -37.53
N LEU A 149 21.11 8.80 -38.37
CA LEU A 149 20.03 7.92 -37.95
C LEU A 149 20.52 6.49 -37.66
N TYR A 150 21.53 6.04 -38.40
CA TYR A 150 22.05 4.68 -38.33
C TYR A 150 23.58 4.66 -38.30
N PHE A 151 24.15 3.67 -37.62
CA PHE A 151 25.60 3.54 -37.49
C PHE A 151 26.22 3.26 -38.86
N GLY A 152 26.99 4.22 -39.39
CA GLY A 152 27.55 4.13 -40.75
C GLY A 152 26.54 4.33 -41.88
N GLY A 153 25.35 4.86 -41.59
CA GLY A 153 24.33 5.21 -42.59
C GLY A 153 23.55 4.02 -43.20
N GLN A 154 23.79 2.81 -42.69
CA GLN A 154 23.06 1.61 -43.10
C GLN A 154 22.08 1.23 -42.01
N SER A 155 20.87 0.79 -42.39
CA SER A 155 19.89 0.31 -41.42
C SER A 155 20.53 -0.77 -40.56
N ASN A 156 20.45 -0.60 -39.24
CA ASN A 156 20.81 -1.64 -38.29
C ASN A 156 19.67 -2.68 -38.30
N SER A 157 19.57 -3.47 -39.37
CA SER A 157 18.67 -4.62 -39.40
C SER A 157 19.18 -5.64 -38.38
N MET A 158 18.41 -5.84 -37.32
CA MET A 158 18.37 -7.12 -36.62
C MET A 158 17.48 -8.04 -37.45
N ASP A 159 17.99 -8.52 -38.58
CA ASP A 159 17.51 -9.76 -39.19
C ASP A 159 18.35 -10.91 -38.63
#